data_AF-A0A935N741-F1
#
_entry.id   AF-A0A935N741-F1
#
_cell.length_a   1.000
_cell.length_b   1.000
_cell.length_c   1.000
_cell.angle_alpha   90.00
_cell.angle_beta   90.00
_cell.angle_gamma   90.00
#
_symmetry.space_group_name_H-M   'P 1'
#
loop_
_entity.id
_entity.type
_entity.pdbx_description
1 polymer ?
#
loop_
_entity_poly.entity_id
_entity_poly.type
_entity_poly.pdbx_seq_one_letter_code
_entity_poly.pdbx_strand_id
1 'polypeptide(L)' 'MTLPYIEKTYGVRQAEIRNALDLPASGFEERSLKDWLNLTGQDPVLGRRKVEALILQAHSAKTKRPSP' A
#
# COMPACT_ATOMS: atom_id res chain seq x y z
N MET A 1 -6.40 3.16 -8.34
CA MET A 1 -5.71 3.96 -7.29
C MET A 1 -4.22 3.80 -7.48
N THR A 2 -3.45 4.88 -7.43
CA THR A 2 -1.99 4.85 -7.55
C THR A 2 -1.34 4.75 -6.16
N LEU A 3 -0.06 4.36 -6.08
CA LEU A 3 0.66 4.30 -4.79
C LEU A 3 0.71 5.68 -4.09
N PRO A 4 0.99 6.80 -4.78
CA PRO A 4 0.94 8.14 -4.16
C PRO A 4 -0.45 8.49 -3.61
N TYR A 5 -1.52 8.09 -4.30
CA TYR A 5 -2.88 8.31 -3.81
C TYR A 5 -3.14 7.55 -2.51
N ILE A 6 -2.69 6.29 -2.42
CA ILE A 6 -2.88 5.45 -1.23
C ILE A 6 -2.12 6.04 -0.04
N GLU A 7 -0.89 6.49 -0.25
CA GLU A 7 -0.09 7.15 0.79
C GLU A 7 -0.73 8.43 1.29
N LYS A 8 -1.18 9.31 0.39
CA LYS A 8 -1.84 10.57 0.76
C LYS A 8 -3.16 10.33 1.49
N THR A 9 -3.97 9.37 1.02
CA THR A 9 -5.34 9.15 1.50
C THR A 9 -5.36 8.36 2.81
N TYR A 10 -4.50 7.36 2.96
CA TYR A 10 -4.54 6.41 4.08
C TYR A 10 -3.32 6.52 5.01
N GLY A 11 -2.29 7.28 4.64
CA GLY A 11 -1.09 7.46 5.46
C GLY A 11 -0.18 6.23 5.52
N VAL A 12 -0.31 5.30 4.58
CA VAL A 12 0.58 4.13 4.44
C VAL A 12 1.74 4.52 3.52
N ARG A 13 2.99 4.30 3.93
CA ARG A 13 4.14 4.75 3.12
C ARG A 13 4.22 3.95 1.82
N GLN A 14 4.57 4.61 0.72
CA GLN A 14 4.75 3.92 -0.56
C GLN A 14 5.77 2.77 -0.46
N ALA A 15 6.85 2.96 0.30
CA ALA A 15 7.86 1.95 0.54
C ALA A 15 7.29 0.67 1.19
N GLU A 16 6.32 0.80 2.11
CA GLU A 16 5.68 -0.35 2.76
C GLU A 16 4.80 -1.12 1.77
N ILE A 17 4.04 -0.39 0.94
CA ILE A 17 3.21 -0.99 -0.11
C ILE A 17 4.09 -1.73 -1.13
N ARG A 18 5.18 -1.09 -1.57
CA ARG A 18 6.13 -1.67 -2.52
C ARG A 18 6.76 -2.94 -1.95
N ASN A 19 7.20 -2.91 -0.70
CA ASN A 19 7.77 -4.10 -0.04
C ASN A 19 6.75 -5.24 0.10
N ALA A 20 5.50 -4.94 0.51
CA ALA A 20 4.46 -5.97 0.68
C ALA A 20 4.05 -6.66 -0.64
N LEU A 21 4.16 -5.92 -1.73
CA LEU A 21 3.79 -6.35 -3.08
C LEU A 21 5.01 -6.71 -3.94
N ASP A 22 6.22 -6.80 -3.36
CA ASP A 22 7.45 -7.12 -4.08
C ASP A 22 7.64 -6.26 -5.36
N LEU A 23 7.37 -4.96 -5.23
CA LEU A 23 7.49 -3.98 -6.32
C LEU A 23 8.87 -3.31 -6.28
N PRO A 24 9.35 -2.80 -7.43
CA PRO A 24 10.54 -1.95 -7.49
C PRO A 24 10.47 -0.80 -6.48
N ALA A 25 11.63 -0.38 -5.95
CA ALA A 25 11.72 0.65 -4.91
C ALA A 25 11.23 2.04 -5.35
N SER A 26 11.30 2.35 -6.65
CA SER A 26 10.92 3.65 -7.23
C SER A 26 10.37 3.50 -8.65
N GLY A 27 9.83 4.60 -9.19
CA GLY A 27 9.30 4.67 -10.55
C GLY A 27 7.85 4.25 -10.68
N PHE A 28 7.26 4.59 -11.84
CA PHE A 28 5.88 4.30 -12.23
C PHE A 28 4.84 4.79 -11.22
N GLU A 29 5.02 6.02 -10.73
CA GLU A 29 4.17 6.67 -9.73
C GLU A 29 2.72 6.85 -10.22
N GLU A 30 2.55 7.03 -11.53
CA GLU A 30 1.24 7.15 -12.18
C GLU A 30 0.55 5.80 -12.40
N ARG A 31 1.28 4.69 -12.25
CA ARG A 31 0.74 3.35 -12.46
C ARG A 31 -0.26 2.99 -11.37
N SER A 32 -1.39 2.43 -11.77
CA SER A 32 -2.39 1.98 -10.80
C SER A 32 -1.93 0.72 -10.07
N LEU A 33 -2.45 0.49 -8.86
CA LEU A 33 -2.23 -0.74 -8.11
C LEU A 33 -2.61 -1.99 -8.92
N LYS A 34 -3.70 -1.91 -9.71
CA LYS A 34 -4.12 -3.02 -10.59
C LYS A 34 -3.06 -3.33 -11.64
N ASP A 35 -2.48 -2.30 -12.26
CA ASP A 35 -1.45 -2.47 -13.28
C ASP A 35 -0.16 -3.02 -12.68
N TRP A 36 0.18 -2.64 -11.44
CA TRP A 36 1.30 -3.23 -10.70
C TRP A 36 1.10 -4.73 -10.45
N LEU A 37 -0.08 -5.11 -9.95
CA LEU A 37 -0.40 -6.52 -9.67
C LEU A 37 -0.41 -7.36 -10.95
N ASN A 38 -0.96 -6.83 -12.03
CA ASN A 38 -0.93 -7.48 -13.34
C ASN A 38 0.51 -7.65 -13.87
N LEU A 39 1.34 -6.62 -13.73
CA LEU A 39 2.72 -6.64 -14.21
C LEU A 39 3.58 -7.67 -13.46
N THR A 40 3.37 -7.80 -12.16
CA THR A 40 4.10 -8.77 -11.33
C THR A 40 3.47 -10.16 -11.31
N GLY A 41 2.39 -10.38 -12.07
CA GLY A 41 1.67 -11.65 -12.11
C GLY A 41 1.00 -12.02 -10.77
N GLN A 42 0.78 -11.03 -9.89
CA GLN A 42 0.12 -11.26 -8.61
C GLN A 42 -1.39 -11.31 -8.76
N ASP A 43 -2.02 -12.17 -7.96
CA ASP A 43 -3.46 -12.21 -7.84
C ASP A 43 -4.00 -10.84 -7.38
N PRO A 44 -4.89 -10.19 -8.15
CA PRO A 44 -5.41 -8.86 -7.82
C PRO A 44 -6.15 -8.79 -6.48
N VAL A 45 -6.82 -9.87 -6.08
CA VAL A 45 -7.57 -9.96 -4.83
C VAL A 45 -6.60 -10.06 -3.64
N LEU A 46 -5.58 -10.93 -3.73
CA LEU A 46 -4.57 -11.06 -2.69
C LEU A 46 -3.73 -9.79 -2.55
N GLY A 47 -3.35 -9.16 -3.67
CA GLY A 47 -2.63 -7.89 -3.66
C GLY A 47 -3.42 -6.77 -2.99
N ARG A 48 -4.72 -6.67 -3.30
CA ARG A 48 -5.61 -5.71 -2.63
C ARG A 48 -5.70 -5.96 -1.12
N ARG A 49 -5.86 -7.22 -0.70
CA ARG A 49 -5.93 -7.59 0.73
C ARG A 49 -4.66 -7.20 1.49
N LYS A 50 -3.48 -7.36 0.89
CA LYS A 50 -2.21 -6.92 1.49
C LYS A 50 -2.20 -5.40 1.74
N VAL A 51 -2.62 -4.62 0.75
CA VAL A 51 -2.72 -3.15 0.89
C VAL A 51 -3.75 -2.76 1.96
N GLU A 52 -4.92 -3.40 1.97
CA GLU A 52 -5.94 -3.16 2.99
C GLU A 52 -5.43 -3.47 4.40
N ALA A 53 -4.68 -4.55 4.57
CA ALA A 53 -4.07 -4.89 5.86
C ALA A 53 -3.10 -3.80 6.34
N LEU A 54 -2.28 -3.23 5.45
CA LEU A 54 -1.39 -2.12 5.78
C LEU A 54 -2.17 -0.86 6.20
N ILE A 55 -3.25 -0.55 5.49
CA ILE A 55 -4.13 0.59 5.83
C ILE A 55 -4.72 0.40 7.24
N LEU A 56 -5.24 -0.80 7.54
CA LEU A 56 -5.80 -1.12 8.85
C LEU A 56 -4.75 -1.05 9.97
N GLN A 57 -3.53 -1.50 9.72
CA GLN A 57 -2.42 -1.41 10.67
C GLN A 57 -2.03 0.05 10.96
N ALA A 58 -1.91 0.88 9.90
CA ALA A 58 -1.60 2.30 10.04
C ALA A 58 -2.67 3.05 10.85
N HIS A 59 -3.94 2.69 10.67
CA HIS A 59 -5.05 3.29 11.43
C HIS A 59 -5.08 2.79 12.88
N SER A 60 -4.81 1.52 13.12
CA SER A 60 -4.75 0.94 14.47
C SER A 60 -3.57 1.49 15.28
N ALA A 61 -2.45 1.81 14.63
CA ALA A 61 -1.31 2.46 15.26
C ALA A 61 -1.62 3.92 15.64
N LYS A 62 -2.42 4.64 14.84
CA LYS A 62 -2.86 6.01 15.16
C LYS A 62 -3.78 6.08 16.38
N THR A 63 -4.58 5.04 16.65
CA THR A 63 -5.49 5.00 17.80
C THR A 63 -4.84 4.50 19.10
N LYS A 64 -3.72 3.77 19.02
CA LYS A 64 -2.87 3.44 20.18
C LYS A 64 -1.88 4.57 20.51
N ARG A 65 -2.39 5.73 20.91
CA ARG A 65 -1.57 6.73 21.62
C ARG A 65 -1.81 6.54 23.12
N PRO A 66 -0.84 6.05 23.92
CA PRO A 66 -0.94 6.16 25.37
C PRO A 66 -0.93 7.65 25.72
N SER A 67 -1.98 8.12 26.38
CA SER A 67 -2.02 9.46 26.97
C SER A 67 -0.87 9.58 27.98
N PRO A 68 -0.06 10.66 27.93
CA PRO A 68 0.86 11.00 29.01
C PRO A 68 0.12 11.38 30.30
#